data_AF-D2VWH0-F1
#
_entry.id   AF-D2VWH0-F1
#
_cell.length_a   1.000
_cell.length_b   1.000
_cell.length_c   1.000
_cell.angle_alpha   90.00
_cell.angle_beta   90.00
_cell.angle_gamma   90.00
#
_symmetry.space_group_name_H-M   'P 1'
#
loop_
_entity.id
_entity.type
_entity.pdbx_description
1 polymer ?
#
loop_
_entity_poly.entity_id
_entity_poly.type
_entity_poly.pdbx_seq_one_letter_code
_entity_poly.pdbx_strand_id
1 'polypeptide(L)'
;MAQPTYKKTYGESYLAASYVKWIESGGARVVPIPYDLPQEKLNLLFNSLNGIVFPGGGTSLRYSEYYYTLKFFFDKAIEANNRGDYFPIWGTCLGFEALNVLAADNPDVLHFGFDSENLSLNLHFVNDYKNSRIFGKAPLSVMQILAEQNVTMNNHMAGITPETFMKNDRLNQFYKMLSVNADRKGQVFVSTIESLKYPIYGTQFHPEKIQFEFNYEDINHSYDSVLANQYFANFFVNEARKNQHKFSSFEVEQSYSIYNFNAKFTFPEISKDFVQIYYFNASRINF
;
A
#
# COMPACT_ATOMS: atom_id res chain seq x y z
N MET A 1 -7.72 -1.83 -0.33
CA MET A 1 -8.32 -3.00 -1.00
C MET A 1 -8.25 -4.19 -0.07
N ALA A 2 -9.29 -5.01 0.05
CA ALA A 2 -9.28 -6.24 0.84
C ALA A 2 -8.78 -7.41 -0.01
N GLN A 3 -8.19 -8.42 0.62
CA GLN A 3 -7.60 -9.59 -0.03
C GLN A 3 -8.39 -10.85 0.27
N PRO A 4 -8.30 -11.91 -0.56
CA PRO A 4 -8.84 -13.22 -0.21
C PRO A 4 -8.32 -13.68 1.17
N THR A 5 -9.19 -14.24 2.01
CA THR A 5 -8.78 -14.84 3.27
C THR A 5 -8.82 -16.37 3.21
N TYR A 6 -7.86 -17.02 3.88
CA TYR A 6 -7.90 -18.45 4.15
C TYR A 6 -8.83 -18.81 5.32
N LYS A 7 -9.21 -17.82 6.16
CA LYS A 7 -10.10 -18.01 7.31
C LYS A 7 -11.56 -17.85 6.90
N LYS A 8 -12.03 -18.75 6.03
CA LYS A 8 -13.37 -18.69 5.41
C LYS A 8 -14.54 -18.70 6.40
N THR A 9 -14.31 -19.09 7.65
CA THR A 9 -15.29 -19.00 8.74
C THR A 9 -15.62 -17.57 9.15
N TYR A 10 -14.75 -16.59 8.87
CA TYR A 10 -14.97 -15.17 9.21
C TYR A 10 -15.37 -14.32 8.01
N GLY A 11 -15.01 -14.72 6.79
CA GLY A 11 -15.40 -14.03 5.56
C GLY A 11 -14.75 -14.61 4.31
N GLU A 12 -15.03 -14.02 3.15
CA GLU A 12 -14.40 -14.35 1.87
C GLU A 12 -13.12 -13.55 1.64
N SER A 13 -13.09 -12.30 2.13
CA SER A 13 -11.95 -11.40 2.08
C SER A 13 -11.66 -10.76 3.44
N TYR A 14 -10.47 -10.16 3.58
CA TYR A 14 -10.03 -9.48 4.78
C TYR A 14 -9.24 -8.19 4.50
N LEU A 15 -9.24 -7.28 5.46
CA LEU A 15 -8.41 -6.08 5.51
C LEU A 15 -7.84 -5.92 6.91
N ALA A 16 -6.51 -5.87 7.04
CA ALA A 16 -5.87 -5.58 8.32
C ALA A 16 -6.28 -4.17 8.80
N ALA A 17 -6.66 -4.06 10.08
CA ALA A 17 -7.19 -2.82 10.63
C ALA A 17 -6.14 -1.70 10.69
N SER A 18 -4.84 -2.04 10.71
CA SER A 18 -3.73 -1.08 10.64
C SER A 18 -3.80 -0.19 9.41
N TYR A 19 -4.16 -0.71 8.23
CA TYR A 19 -4.34 0.12 7.03
C TYR A 19 -5.49 1.12 7.17
N VAL A 20 -6.59 0.73 7.82
CA VAL A 20 -7.72 1.63 8.07
C VAL A 20 -7.27 2.77 9.00
N LYS A 21 -6.70 2.40 10.15
CA LYS A 21 -6.20 3.36 11.16
C LYS A 21 -5.14 4.30 10.59
N TRP A 22 -4.25 3.80 9.73
CA TRP A 22 -3.21 4.58 9.07
C TRP A 22 -3.76 5.64 8.11
N ILE A 23 -4.80 5.32 7.34
CA ILE A 23 -5.45 6.32 6.49
C ILE A 23 -6.27 7.32 7.32
N GLU A 24 -6.96 6.85 8.37
CA GLU A 24 -7.69 7.73 9.28
C GLU A 24 -6.78 8.70 10.04
N SER A 25 -5.58 8.27 10.43
CA SER A 25 -4.62 9.16 11.10
C SER A 25 -4.11 10.29 10.20
N GLY A 26 -4.16 10.13 8.88
CA GLY A 26 -3.90 11.19 7.90
C GLY A 26 -5.09 12.15 7.68
N GLY A 27 -6.23 11.87 8.30
CA GLY A 27 -7.46 12.66 8.21
C GLY A 27 -8.32 12.33 6.99
N ALA A 28 -8.40 11.05 6.62
CA ALA A 28 -9.30 10.53 5.57
C ALA A 28 -10.27 9.48 6.12
N ARG A 29 -11.40 9.29 5.43
CA ARG A 29 -12.35 8.19 5.67
C ARG A 29 -12.02 7.01 4.76
N VAL A 30 -12.41 5.81 5.15
CA VAL A 30 -12.05 4.58 4.43
C VAL A 30 -13.29 3.85 3.94
N VAL A 31 -13.20 3.34 2.71
CA VAL A 31 -14.16 2.40 2.10
C VAL A 31 -13.43 1.08 1.84
N PRO A 32 -13.87 -0.06 2.41
CA PRO A 32 -13.30 -1.36 2.08
C PRO A 32 -13.73 -1.78 0.67
N ILE A 33 -12.80 -2.35 -0.09
CA ILE A 33 -13.03 -2.82 -1.47
C ILE A 33 -12.65 -4.29 -1.53
N PRO A 34 -13.60 -5.24 -1.47
CA PRO A 34 -13.34 -6.65 -1.74
C PRO A 34 -12.66 -6.88 -3.08
N TYR A 35 -11.83 -7.92 -3.16
CA TYR A 35 -11.03 -8.21 -4.35
C TYR A 35 -11.84 -8.73 -5.53
N ASP A 36 -13.06 -9.20 -5.29
CA ASP A 36 -13.97 -9.93 -6.18
C ASP A 36 -15.25 -9.15 -6.49
N LEU A 37 -15.24 -7.83 -6.28
CA LEU A 37 -16.39 -7.00 -6.66
C LEU A 37 -16.60 -7.00 -8.19
N PRO A 38 -17.87 -7.01 -8.65
CA PRO A 38 -18.17 -6.93 -10.07
C PRO A 38 -17.74 -5.57 -10.66
N GLN A 39 -17.39 -5.57 -11.94
CA GLN A 39 -16.83 -4.41 -12.65
C GLN A 39 -17.71 -3.14 -12.55
N GLU A 40 -19.04 -3.27 -12.52
CA GLU A 40 -19.95 -2.14 -12.31
C GLU A 40 -19.70 -1.44 -10.97
N LYS A 41 -19.57 -2.21 -9.89
CA LYS A 41 -19.29 -1.67 -8.55
C LYS A 41 -17.89 -1.07 -8.47
N LEU A 42 -16.91 -1.68 -9.16
CA LEU A 42 -15.56 -1.12 -9.26
C LEU A 42 -15.55 0.25 -9.96
N ASN A 43 -16.32 0.40 -11.05
CA ASN A 43 -16.47 1.69 -11.74
C ASN A 43 -17.14 2.74 -10.85
N LEU A 44 -18.22 2.38 -10.15
CA LEU A 44 -18.89 3.27 -9.21
C LEU A 44 -17.92 3.76 -8.13
N LEU A 45 -17.15 2.84 -7.53
CA LEU A 45 -16.17 3.14 -6.51
C LEU A 45 -15.06 4.04 -7.04
N PHE A 46 -14.50 3.73 -8.21
CA PHE A 46 -13.46 4.56 -8.82
C PHE A 46 -13.90 6.02 -8.98
N ASN A 47 -15.13 6.25 -9.45
CA ASN A 47 -15.65 7.61 -9.66
C ASN A 47 -16.06 8.32 -8.36
N SER A 48 -16.14 7.59 -7.24
CA SER A 48 -16.62 8.13 -5.95
C SER A 48 -15.49 8.37 -4.95
N LEU A 49 -14.39 7.61 -5.05
CA LEU A 49 -13.27 7.63 -4.10
C LEU A 49 -12.20 8.64 -4.53
N ASN A 50 -11.43 9.15 -3.56
CA ASN A 50 -10.40 10.15 -3.83
C ASN A 50 -8.99 9.57 -4.03
N GLY A 51 -8.83 8.26 -3.97
CA GLY A 51 -7.56 7.55 -4.07
C GLY A 51 -7.72 6.09 -3.60
N ILE A 52 -6.69 5.28 -3.79
CA ILE A 52 -6.72 3.87 -3.36
C ILE A 52 -5.40 3.38 -2.78
N VAL A 53 -5.51 2.52 -1.77
CA VAL A 53 -4.39 1.78 -1.17
C VAL A 53 -4.43 0.32 -1.58
N PHE A 54 -3.31 -0.16 -2.10
CA PHE A 54 -2.98 -1.57 -2.31
C PHE A 54 -2.16 -2.03 -1.09
N PRO A 55 -2.75 -2.78 -0.15
CA PRO A 55 -2.05 -3.17 1.07
C PRO A 55 -1.06 -4.32 0.82
N GLY A 56 -0.22 -4.58 1.82
CA GLY A 56 0.59 -5.78 1.92
C GLY A 56 -0.26 -7.03 2.16
N GLY A 57 0.34 -8.20 1.96
CA GLY A 57 -0.32 -9.50 2.16
C GLY A 57 0.40 -10.62 1.42
N GLY A 58 -0.30 -11.73 1.17
CA GLY A 58 0.27 -12.94 0.57
C GLY A 58 -0.54 -13.51 -0.59
N THR A 59 -1.37 -12.69 -1.24
CA THR A 59 -2.20 -13.13 -2.36
C THR A 59 -1.38 -13.19 -3.65
N SER A 60 -1.60 -14.22 -4.48
CA SER A 60 -0.90 -14.34 -5.77
C SER A 60 -1.15 -13.14 -6.69
N LEU A 61 -0.09 -12.60 -7.28
CA LEU A 61 -0.15 -11.57 -8.33
C LEU A 61 -0.08 -12.14 -9.75
N ARG A 62 -0.01 -13.47 -9.89
CA ARG A 62 -0.02 -14.14 -11.20
C ARG A 62 -1.46 -14.33 -11.68
N TYR A 63 -2.02 -13.29 -12.29
CA TYR A 63 -3.32 -13.33 -12.97
C TYR A 63 -4.48 -13.83 -12.09
N SER A 64 -4.41 -13.57 -10.78
CA SER A 64 -5.51 -13.86 -9.85
C SER A 64 -6.63 -12.83 -9.98
N GLU A 65 -7.78 -13.11 -9.39
CA GLU A 65 -8.88 -12.14 -9.32
C GLU A 65 -8.46 -10.84 -8.60
N TYR A 66 -7.69 -10.97 -7.51
CA TYR A 66 -7.10 -9.81 -6.83
C TYR A 66 -6.19 -8.99 -7.76
N TYR A 67 -5.36 -9.65 -8.56
CA TYR A 67 -4.53 -8.98 -9.57
C TYR A 67 -5.38 -8.19 -10.58
N TYR A 68 -6.46 -8.75 -11.09
CA TYR A 68 -7.31 -8.05 -12.05
C TYR A 68 -8.03 -6.85 -11.45
N THR A 69 -8.44 -6.92 -10.18
CA THR A 69 -9.01 -5.77 -9.46
C THR A 69 -7.98 -4.67 -9.21
N LEU A 70 -6.74 -5.03 -8.84
CA LEU A 70 -5.63 -4.07 -8.76
C LEU A 70 -5.36 -3.41 -10.13
N LYS A 71 -5.32 -4.23 -11.19
CA LYS A 71 -5.12 -3.76 -12.57
C LYS A 71 -6.20 -2.79 -13.00
N PHE A 72 -7.46 -3.07 -12.69
CA PHE A 72 -8.58 -2.17 -12.97
C PHE A 72 -8.32 -0.76 -12.40
N PHE A 73 -7.96 -0.65 -11.12
CA PHE A 73 -7.70 0.65 -10.49
C PHE A 73 -6.43 1.31 -11.03
N PHE A 74 -5.38 0.55 -11.31
CA PHE A 74 -4.15 1.05 -11.89
C PHE A 74 -4.38 1.68 -13.27
N ASP A 75 -5.05 0.95 -14.16
CA ASP A 75 -5.38 1.42 -15.51
C ASP A 75 -6.33 2.64 -15.44
N LYS A 76 -7.36 2.60 -14.59
CA LYS A 76 -8.30 3.72 -14.40
C LYS A 76 -7.63 4.98 -13.86
N ALA A 77 -6.68 4.84 -12.92
CA ALA A 77 -5.92 5.96 -12.43
C ALA A 77 -5.05 6.58 -13.53
N ILE A 78 -4.38 5.77 -14.35
CA ILE A 78 -3.61 6.27 -15.50
C ILE A 78 -4.51 7.02 -16.49
N GLU A 79 -5.66 6.43 -16.85
CA GLU A 79 -6.67 7.06 -17.73
C GLU A 79 -7.15 8.40 -17.16
N ALA A 80 -7.48 8.46 -15.86
CA ALA A 80 -7.94 9.66 -15.19
C ALA A 80 -6.87 10.76 -15.18
N ASN A 81 -5.64 10.42 -14.78
CA ASN A 81 -4.57 11.40 -14.72
C ASN A 81 -4.19 11.92 -16.13
N ASN A 82 -4.27 11.09 -17.17
CA ASN A 82 -4.05 11.53 -18.56
C ASN A 82 -5.08 12.56 -19.05
N ARG A 83 -6.32 12.52 -18.54
CA ARG A 83 -7.36 13.52 -18.83
C ARG A 83 -7.42 14.67 -17.81
N GLY A 84 -6.42 14.79 -16.92
CA GLY A 84 -6.34 15.85 -15.91
C GLY A 84 -7.15 15.60 -14.64
N ASP A 85 -7.66 14.40 -14.44
CA ASP A 85 -8.41 13.97 -13.26
C ASP A 85 -7.49 13.24 -12.27
N TYR A 86 -7.07 13.92 -11.20
CA TYR A 86 -5.96 13.49 -10.34
C TYR A 86 -6.35 12.34 -9.40
N PHE A 87 -5.98 11.09 -9.70
CA PHE A 87 -6.32 9.96 -8.83
C PHE A 87 -5.06 9.24 -8.31
N PRO A 88 -4.74 9.33 -7.01
CA PRO A 88 -3.54 8.74 -6.44
C PRO A 88 -3.69 7.26 -6.04
N ILE A 89 -2.58 6.51 -6.17
CA ILE A 89 -2.45 5.12 -5.69
C ILE A 89 -1.28 5.03 -4.73
N TRP A 90 -1.47 4.32 -3.61
CA TRP A 90 -0.41 3.90 -2.71
C TRP A 90 -0.30 2.37 -2.66
N GLY A 91 0.91 1.82 -2.85
CA GLY A 91 1.19 0.39 -2.70
C GLY A 91 2.14 0.11 -1.55
N THR A 92 1.76 -0.79 -0.64
CA THR A 92 2.61 -1.24 0.48
C THR A 92 2.93 -2.72 0.33
N CYS A 93 4.22 -3.12 0.44
CA CYS A 93 4.66 -4.53 0.40
C CYS A 93 4.10 -5.28 -0.83
N LEU A 94 3.18 -6.23 -0.68
CA LEU A 94 2.48 -6.86 -1.82
C LEU A 94 1.85 -5.84 -2.79
N GLY A 95 1.33 -4.73 -2.28
CA GLY A 95 0.85 -3.63 -3.12
C GLY A 95 1.96 -2.94 -3.90
N PHE A 96 3.15 -2.80 -3.33
CA PHE A 96 4.35 -2.31 -4.03
C PHE A 96 4.81 -3.32 -5.10
N GLU A 97 4.80 -4.61 -4.79
CA GLU A 97 5.07 -5.68 -5.76
C GLU A 97 4.07 -5.61 -6.92
N ALA A 98 2.78 -5.46 -6.62
CA ALA A 98 1.73 -5.30 -7.63
C ALA A 98 1.95 -4.09 -8.53
N LEU A 99 2.32 -2.93 -7.98
CA LEU A 99 2.61 -1.73 -8.77
C LEU A 99 3.75 -1.94 -9.78
N ASN A 100 4.79 -2.68 -9.39
CA ASN A 100 5.88 -3.04 -10.29
C ASN A 100 5.44 -4.06 -11.34
N VAL A 101 4.72 -5.12 -10.94
CA VAL A 101 4.18 -6.12 -11.88
C VAL A 101 3.25 -5.48 -12.91
N LEU A 102 2.39 -4.55 -12.50
CA LEU A 102 1.44 -3.87 -13.39
C LEU A 102 2.13 -2.92 -14.38
N ALA A 103 3.13 -2.16 -13.93
CA ALA A 103 3.89 -1.28 -14.81
C ALA A 103 4.77 -2.07 -15.80
N ALA A 104 5.42 -3.12 -15.32
CA ALA A 104 6.21 -4.04 -16.14
C ALA A 104 5.36 -4.92 -17.06
N ASP A 105 4.08 -5.12 -16.71
CA ASP A 105 3.16 -6.06 -17.38
C ASP A 105 3.74 -7.47 -17.44
N ASN A 106 4.41 -7.86 -16.37
CA ASN A 106 5.09 -9.14 -16.25
C ASN A 106 5.31 -9.49 -14.76
N PRO A 107 4.69 -10.56 -14.22
CA PRO A 107 4.93 -10.98 -12.84
C PRO A 107 6.34 -11.52 -12.57
N ASP A 108 7.09 -11.89 -13.61
CA ASP A 108 8.45 -12.43 -13.47
C ASP A 108 9.51 -11.37 -13.15
N VAL A 109 9.12 -10.09 -13.06
CA VAL A 109 10.02 -9.04 -12.54
C VAL A 109 10.30 -9.18 -11.05
N LEU A 110 9.46 -9.91 -10.32
CA LEU A 110 9.64 -10.15 -8.89
C LEU A 110 10.76 -11.16 -8.64
N HIS A 111 11.73 -10.74 -7.82
CA HIS A 111 12.75 -11.61 -7.25
C HIS A 111 12.26 -12.18 -5.93
N PHE A 112 12.53 -13.47 -5.68
CA PHE A 112 12.16 -14.18 -4.46
C PHE A 112 13.42 -14.62 -3.69
N GLY A 113 13.28 -14.80 -2.38
CA GLY A 113 14.34 -15.32 -1.51
C GLY A 113 15.06 -14.25 -0.69
N PHE A 114 14.47 -13.05 -0.55
CA PHE A 114 14.96 -12.05 0.39
C PHE A 114 14.75 -12.52 1.83
N ASP A 115 15.75 -12.31 2.68
CA ASP A 115 15.68 -12.51 4.14
C ASP A 115 15.34 -11.19 4.84
N SER A 116 14.12 -10.71 4.58
CA SER A 116 13.60 -9.41 5.06
C SER A 116 12.31 -9.53 5.85
N GLU A 117 11.95 -10.74 6.29
CA GLU A 117 10.86 -10.94 7.24
C GLU A 117 11.27 -10.47 8.64
N ASN A 118 10.33 -9.87 9.35
CA ASN A 118 10.52 -9.37 10.71
C ASN A 118 11.78 -8.50 10.91
N LEU A 119 11.96 -7.45 10.10
CA LEU A 119 13.21 -6.68 10.04
C LEU A 119 12.96 -5.16 9.97
N SER A 120 13.34 -4.43 11.03
CA SER A 120 13.33 -2.96 11.03
C SER A 120 14.60 -2.39 10.40
N LEU A 121 14.48 -1.53 9.39
CA LEU A 121 15.60 -0.90 8.65
C LEU A 121 15.46 0.62 8.55
N ASN A 122 16.57 1.33 8.40
CA ASN A 122 16.60 2.70 7.87
C ASN A 122 16.34 2.66 6.35
N LEU A 123 16.39 3.80 5.67
CA LEU A 123 16.31 3.90 4.21
C LEU A 123 17.63 4.37 3.62
N HIS A 124 18.16 3.62 2.65
CA HIS A 124 19.31 4.08 1.88
C HIS A 124 18.80 4.82 0.65
N PHE A 125 18.74 6.15 0.73
CA PHE A 125 18.26 6.99 -0.36
C PHE A 125 19.23 7.00 -1.56
N VAL A 126 18.68 7.02 -2.77
CA VAL A 126 19.47 7.15 -4.02
C VAL A 126 19.71 8.62 -4.39
N ASN A 127 20.72 8.91 -5.23
CA ASN A 127 21.28 10.26 -5.47
C ASN A 127 20.33 11.38 -5.96
N ASP A 128 19.02 11.12 -6.15
CA ASP A 128 18.05 12.12 -6.58
C ASP A 128 16.72 12.07 -5.80
N TYR A 129 16.69 11.40 -4.64
CA TYR A 129 15.46 11.24 -3.84
C TYR A 129 14.82 12.59 -3.43
N LYS A 130 15.61 13.66 -3.30
CA LYS A 130 15.12 14.99 -2.90
C LYS A 130 14.27 15.65 -3.99
N ASN A 131 14.50 15.32 -5.25
CA ASN A 131 13.66 15.77 -6.36
C ASN A 131 12.50 14.79 -6.58
N SER A 132 11.79 14.45 -5.51
CA SER A 132 10.62 13.57 -5.52
C SER A 132 9.42 14.26 -4.89
N ARG A 133 8.22 13.78 -5.18
CA ARG A 133 7.00 14.27 -4.51
C ARG A 133 6.96 13.76 -3.07
N ILE A 134 7.30 12.49 -2.85
CA ILE A 134 7.28 11.88 -1.51
C ILE A 134 8.27 12.60 -0.58
N PHE A 135 9.53 12.81 -0.97
CA PHE A 135 10.56 13.29 -0.04
C PHE A 135 10.95 14.75 -0.23
N GLY A 136 10.65 15.37 -1.38
CA GLY A 136 11.13 16.72 -1.68
C GLY A 136 10.57 17.83 -0.78
N LYS A 137 9.44 17.58 -0.11
CA LYS A 137 8.84 18.49 0.89
C LYS A 137 8.73 17.88 2.28
N ALA A 138 9.34 16.72 2.50
CA ALA A 138 9.34 16.09 3.81
C ALA A 138 10.11 16.95 4.82
N PRO A 139 9.67 17.03 6.09
CA PRO A 139 10.44 17.70 7.14
C PRO A 139 11.84 17.10 7.26
N LEU A 140 12.85 17.95 7.48
CA LEU A 140 14.24 17.50 7.62
C LEU A 140 14.41 16.47 8.75
N SER A 141 13.69 16.63 9.86
CA SER A 141 13.70 15.68 10.97
C SER A 141 13.19 14.29 10.55
N VAL A 142 12.10 14.22 9.78
CA VAL A 142 11.58 12.97 9.22
C VAL A 142 12.62 12.33 8.30
N MET A 143 13.24 13.12 7.42
CA MET A 143 14.27 12.62 6.51
C MET A 143 15.50 12.08 7.24
N GLN A 144 15.93 12.76 8.29
CA GLN A 144 17.06 12.31 9.11
C GLN A 144 16.75 10.99 9.83
N ILE A 145 15.58 10.89 10.45
CA ILE A 145 15.14 9.65 11.11
C ILE A 145 15.11 8.49 10.11
N LEU A 146 14.49 8.69 8.94
CA LEU A 146 14.42 7.67 7.89
C LEU A 146 15.81 7.25 7.40
N ALA A 147 16.78 8.17 7.29
CA ALA A 147 18.14 7.85 6.85
C ALA A 147 18.97 7.12 7.91
N GLU A 148 18.81 7.46 9.19
CA GLU A 148 19.76 7.11 10.24
C GLU A 148 19.25 6.02 11.19
N GLN A 149 17.94 5.81 11.28
CA GLN A 149 17.34 4.93 12.29
C GLN A 149 16.55 3.78 11.65
N ASN A 150 16.58 2.62 12.31
CA ASN A 150 15.84 1.44 11.89
C ASN A 150 14.35 1.57 12.19
N VAL A 151 13.63 2.36 11.40
CA VAL A 151 12.22 2.74 11.63
C VAL A 151 11.24 2.21 10.60
N THR A 152 11.70 1.47 9.58
CA THR A 152 10.83 0.92 8.54
C THR A 152 10.70 -0.59 8.70
N MET A 153 9.49 -1.05 9.00
CA MET A 153 9.21 -2.47 9.22
C MET A 153 9.13 -3.23 7.89
N ASN A 154 10.04 -4.16 7.67
CA ASN A 154 10.04 -5.05 6.51
C ASN A 154 9.48 -6.41 6.93
N ASN A 155 8.57 -6.94 6.11
CA ASN A 155 8.03 -8.28 6.28
C ASN A 155 7.75 -8.95 4.92
N HIS A 156 8.80 -9.19 4.14
CA HIS A 156 8.69 -9.71 2.78
C HIS A 156 9.81 -10.70 2.44
N MET A 157 9.49 -11.61 1.51
CA MET A 157 10.44 -12.54 0.88
C MET A 157 10.60 -12.30 -0.63
N ALA A 158 9.80 -11.37 -1.17
CA ALA A 158 9.75 -11.01 -2.58
C ALA A 158 9.89 -9.50 -2.74
N GLY A 159 10.41 -9.07 -3.89
CA GLY A 159 10.60 -7.66 -4.19
C GLY A 159 11.26 -7.46 -5.54
N ILE A 160 11.79 -6.26 -5.78
CA ILE A 160 12.49 -5.93 -7.02
C ILE A 160 13.95 -5.60 -6.68
N THR A 161 14.91 -6.22 -7.36
CA THR A 161 16.32 -5.82 -7.25
C THR A 161 16.55 -4.52 -8.04
N PRO A 162 17.51 -3.66 -7.64
CA PRO A 162 17.87 -2.49 -8.43
C PRO A 162 18.30 -2.83 -9.86
N GLU A 163 18.97 -3.97 -10.06
CA GLU A 163 19.38 -4.45 -11.38
C GLU A 163 18.16 -4.77 -12.27
N THR A 164 17.19 -5.54 -11.77
CA THR A 164 15.96 -5.84 -12.52
C THR A 164 15.16 -4.57 -12.80
N PHE A 165 15.06 -3.66 -11.83
CA PHE A 165 14.38 -2.37 -12.01
C PHE A 165 15.01 -1.57 -13.15
N MET A 166 16.35 -1.43 -13.15
CA MET A 166 17.06 -0.62 -14.14
C MET A 166 17.12 -1.26 -15.52
N LYS A 167 17.16 -2.60 -15.61
CA LYS A 167 17.17 -3.33 -16.90
C LYS A 167 15.80 -3.42 -17.56
N ASN A 168 14.71 -3.24 -16.80
CA ASN A 168 13.37 -3.26 -17.34
C ASN A 168 12.95 -1.85 -17.77
N ASP A 169 12.90 -1.63 -19.09
CA ASP A 169 12.56 -0.31 -19.65
C ASP A 169 11.18 0.20 -19.23
N ARG A 170 10.20 -0.69 -19.02
CA ARG A 170 8.87 -0.28 -18.58
C ARG A 170 8.90 0.24 -17.14
N LEU A 171 9.67 -0.40 -16.25
CA LEU A 171 9.83 0.06 -14.87
C LEU A 171 10.63 1.36 -14.79
N ASN A 172 11.81 1.41 -15.42
CA ASN A 172 12.71 2.56 -15.31
C ASN A 172 12.14 3.84 -16.00
N GLN A 173 11.25 3.69 -16.98
CA GLN A 173 10.54 4.81 -17.64
C GLN A 173 9.23 5.19 -16.95
N PHE A 174 8.69 4.32 -16.08
CA PHE A 174 7.45 4.59 -15.38
C PHE A 174 7.69 5.14 -13.97
N TYR A 175 8.69 4.59 -13.27
CA TYR A 175 8.99 4.88 -11.88
C TYR A 175 10.38 5.48 -11.70
N LYS A 176 10.47 6.39 -10.73
CA LYS A 176 11.70 6.80 -10.09
C LYS A 176 11.92 5.94 -8.84
N MET A 177 13.10 5.33 -8.76
CA MET A 177 13.59 4.69 -7.54
C MET A 177 14.00 5.78 -6.54
N LEU A 178 13.56 5.69 -5.28
CA LEU A 178 13.86 6.70 -4.25
C LEU A 178 14.75 6.16 -3.12
N SER A 179 14.62 4.88 -2.79
CA SER A 179 15.49 4.23 -1.82
C SER A 179 15.66 2.75 -2.13
N VAL A 180 16.74 2.19 -1.60
CA VAL A 180 17.03 0.76 -1.58
C VAL A 180 17.33 0.32 -0.16
N ASN A 181 17.30 -0.98 0.08
CA ASN A 181 17.72 -1.61 1.32
C ASN A 181 18.36 -2.96 1.04
N ALA A 182 19.09 -3.50 2.02
CA ALA A 182 19.66 -4.83 1.95
C ALA A 182 19.01 -5.75 2.98
N ASP A 183 18.75 -7.00 2.60
CA ASP A 183 18.27 -8.04 3.50
C ASP A 183 19.39 -8.53 4.44
N ARG A 184 19.09 -9.47 5.36
CA ARG A 184 20.11 -10.03 6.28
C ARG A 184 21.28 -10.74 5.59
N LYS A 185 21.14 -11.11 4.32
CA LYS A 185 22.16 -11.75 3.49
C LYS A 185 22.91 -10.75 2.60
N GLY A 186 22.59 -9.47 2.68
CA GLY A 186 23.18 -8.41 1.86
C GLY A 186 22.58 -8.28 0.46
N GLN A 187 21.49 -8.99 0.14
CA GLN A 187 20.79 -8.83 -1.14
C GLN A 187 20.03 -7.50 -1.16
N VAL A 188 20.30 -6.68 -2.16
CA VAL A 188 19.71 -5.34 -2.28
C VAL A 188 18.37 -5.39 -3.01
N PHE A 189 17.37 -4.73 -2.45
CA PHE A 189 16.04 -4.53 -3.04
C PHE A 189 15.65 -3.05 -3.06
N VAL A 190 14.77 -2.69 -3.99
CA VAL A 190 14.15 -1.37 -4.06
C VAL A 190 13.11 -1.25 -2.94
N SER A 191 13.20 -0.20 -2.11
CA SER A 191 12.33 -0.03 -0.95
C SER A 191 11.31 1.10 -1.07
N THR A 192 11.53 2.10 -1.94
CA THR A 192 10.56 3.15 -2.24
C THR A 192 10.59 3.55 -3.71
N ILE A 193 9.42 3.73 -4.32
CA ILE A 193 9.23 4.25 -5.68
C ILE A 193 8.17 5.35 -5.73
N GLU A 194 8.26 6.20 -6.73
CA GLU A 194 7.14 7.03 -7.19
C GLU A 194 7.10 7.09 -8.72
N SER A 195 5.92 7.22 -9.33
CA SER A 195 5.84 7.34 -10.79
C SER A 195 6.42 8.67 -11.28
N LEU A 196 7.06 8.68 -12.45
CA LEU A 196 7.59 9.90 -13.05
C LEU A 196 6.46 10.89 -13.43
N LYS A 197 5.30 10.37 -13.85
CA LYS A 197 4.19 11.17 -14.37
C LYS A 197 2.93 11.14 -13.49
N TYR A 198 2.61 9.99 -12.90
CA TYR A 198 1.33 9.78 -12.21
C TYR A 198 1.49 9.87 -10.69
N PRO A 199 0.43 10.17 -9.93
CA PRO A 199 0.46 10.15 -8.47
C PRO A 199 0.38 8.72 -7.91
N ILE A 200 1.31 7.88 -8.35
CA ILE A 200 1.41 6.47 -7.94
C ILE A 200 2.69 6.33 -7.13
N TYR A 201 2.55 5.78 -5.92
CA TYR A 201 3.59 5.72 -4.90
C TYR A 201 3.65 4.31 -4.31
N GLY A 202 4.83 3.88 -3.88
CA GLY A 202 4.89 2.63 -3.13
C GLY A 202 6.11 2.46 -2.24
N THR A 203 5.92 1.68 -1.19
CA THR A 203 6.93 1.29 -0.21
C THR A 203 6.94 -0.23 -0.07
N GLN A 204 8.12 -0.85 -0.11
CA GLN A 204 8.25 -2.28 0.19
C GLN A 204 8.02 -2.56 1.69
N PHE A 205 8.37 -1.59 2.55
CA PHE A 205 8.14 -1.63 3.99
C PHE A 205 6.72 -1.18 4.38
N HIS A 206 6.36 -1.40 5.65
CA HIS A 206 5.03 -1.24 6.24
C HIS A 206 4.94 -0.02 7.18
N PRO A 207 4.62 1.20 6.68
CA PRO A 207 4.47 2.38 7.53
C PRO A 207 3.27 2.28 8.49
N GLU A 208 2.26 1.47 8.16
CA GLU A 208 1.05 1.29 8.97
C GLU A 208 1.30 0.49 10.25
N LYS A 209 2.27 -0.44 10.24
CA LYS A 209 2.52 -1.35 11.37
C LYS A 209 3.02 -0.61 12.61
N ILE A 210 3.80 0.44 12.40
CA ILE A 210 4.53 1.17 13.45
C ILE A 210 3.62 1.71 14.55
N GLN A 211 2.41 2.14 14.22
CA GLN A 211 1.48 2.72 15.21
C GLN A 211 0.39 1.76 15.66
N PHE A 212 0.13 0.70 14.88
CA PHE A 212 -1.15 -0.01 14.96
C PHE A 212 -1.05 -1.53 15.10
N GLU A 213 0.13 -2.12 14.92
CA GLU A 213 0.35 -3.55 15.15
C GLU A 213 1.26 -3.75 16.37
N PHE A 214 0.80 -4.57 17.31
CA PHE A 214 1.51 -4.91 18.56
C PHE A 214 1.48 -6.44 18.70
N ASN A 215 2.26 -7.11 17.85
CA ASN A 215 2.31 -8.55 17.72
C ASN A 215 3.73 -9.07 18.10
N TYR A 216 4.13 -10.25 17.64
CA TYR A 216 5.46 -10.81 17.93
C TYR A 216 6.58 -10.31 16.98
N GLU A 217 6.27 -9.41 16.05
CA GLU A 217 7.25 -8.79 15.16
C GLU A 217 8.10 -7.74 15.92
N ASP A 218 9.36 -7.60 15.53
CA ASP A 218 10.33 -6.62 16.01
C ASP A 218 10.12 -5.27 15.31
N ILE A 219 8.94 -4.71 15.56
CA ILE A 219 8.52 -3.41 15.05
C ILE A 219 9.09 -2.32 15.95
N ASN A 220 9.84 -1.38 15.37
CA ASN A 220 10.29 -0.22 16.11
C ASN A 220 9.12 0.73 16.39
N HIS A 221 8.65 0.78 17.64
CA HIS A 221 7.59 1.67 18.12
C HIS A 221 8.10 2.97 18.79
N SER A 222 9.36 3.35 18.55
CA SER A 222 9.89 4.60 19.11
C SER A 222 9.10 5.82 18.63
N TYR A 223 9.18 6.92 19.39
CA TYR A 223 8.60 8.20 18.97
C TYR A 223 9.07 8.62 17.58
N ASP A 224 10.36 8.48 17.30
CA ASP A 224 10.96 8.81 16.01
C ASP A 224 10.38 7.94 14.89
N SER A 225 10.19 6.63 15.14
CA SER A 225 9.56 5.72 14.20
C SER A 225 8.11 6.11 13.90
N VAL A 226 7.33 6.43 14.93
CA VAL A 226 5.95 6.93 14.79
C VAL A 226 5.92 8.22 13.97
N LEU A 227 6.77 9.20 14.31
CA LEU A 227 6.86 10.48 13.62
C LEU A 227 7.20 10.31 12.13
N ALA A 228 8.22 9.50 11.83
CA ALA A 228 8.67 9.26 10.47
C ALA A 228 7.61 8.52 9.63
N ASN A 229 6.92 7.53 10.20
CA ASN A 229 5.97 6.73 9.43
C ASN A 229 4.57 7.37 9.32
N GLN A 230 4.19 8.24 10.26
CA GLN A 230 2.98 9.07 10.14
C GLN A 230 3.06 10.02 8.93
N TYR A 231 4.27 10.44 8.54
CA TYR A 231 4.47 11.29 7.36
C TYR A 231 3.84 10.69 6.09
N PHE A 232 3.96 9.39 5.87
CA PHE A 232 3.45 8.73 4.66
C PHE A 232 1.91 8.78 4.57
N ALA A 233 1.20 8.62 5.70
CA ALA A 233 -0.24 8.80 5.75
C ALA A 233 -0.64 10.24 5.40
N ASN A 234 0.03 11.21 6.02
CA ASN A 234 -0.23 12.63 5.78
C ASN A 234 0.03 13.01 4.32
N PHE A 235 1.12 12.51 3.75
CA PHE A 235 1.47 12.70 2.34
C PHE A 235 0.37 12.13 1.43
N PHE A 236 0.03 10.84 1.59
CA PHE A 236 -0.92 10.20 0.69
C PHE A 236 -2.33 10.79 0.81
N VAL A 237 -2.79 11.15 2.02
CA VAL A 237 -4.08 11.83 2.17
C VAL A 237 -4.06 13.23 1.53
N ASN A 238 -2.93 13.95 1.58
CA ASN A 238 -2.79 15.21 0.85
C ASN A 238 -2.84 15.02 -0.68
N GLU A 239 -2.36 13.89 -1.19
CA GLU A 239 -2.53 13.53 -2.60
C GLU A 239 -4.00 13.30 -2.95
N ALA A 240 -4.75 12.61 -2.08
CA ALA A 240 -6.17 12.32 -2.29
C ALA A 240 -7.03 13.60 -2.30
N ARG A 241 -6.64 14.66 -1.58
CA ARG A 241 -7.34 15.96 -1.58
C ARG A 241 -7.30 16.70 -2.94
N LYS A 242 -6.54 16.22 -3.92
CA LYS A 242 -6.30 16.90 -5.21
C LYS A 242 -7.33 16.55 -6.30
N ASN A 243 -8.31 15.71 -6.02
CA ASN A 243 -9.50 15.54 -6.88
C ASN A 243 -10.78 15.92 -6.14
N GLN A 244 -11.87 15.96 -6.92
CA GLN A 244 -13.21 16.32 -6.46
C GLN A 244 -14.18 15.13 -6.57
N HIS A 245 -13.66 13.90 -6.61
CA HIS A 245 -14.49 12.69 -6.63
C HIS A 245 -15.33 12.64 -5.35
N LYS A 246 -16.56 12.16 -5.48
CA LYS A 246 -17.50 12.04 -4.37
C LYS A 246 -18.61 11.07 -4.75
N PHE A 247 -19.19 10.44 -3.73
CA PHE A 247 -20.44 9.70 -3.89
C PHE A 247 -21.58 10.65 -4.29
N SER A 248 -22.63 10.07 -4.89
CA SER A 248 -23.81 10.80 -5.34
C SER A 248 -24.61 11.44 -4.20
N SER A 249 -24.60 10.83 -3.02
CA SER A 249 -25.19 11.38 -1.80
C SER A 249 -24.45 10.91 -0.55
N PHE A 250 -24.72 11.56 0.58
CA PHE A 250 -24.17 11.18 1.88
C PHE A 250 -24.65 9.79 2.30
N GLU A 251 -25.91 9.44 2.03
CA GLU A 251 -26.49 8.14 2.35
C GLU A 251 -25.80 7.02 1.58
N VAL A 252 -25.49 7.26 0.30
CA VAL A 252 -24.69 6.32 -0.50
C VAL A 252 -23.30 6.23 0.09
N GLU A 253 -22.60 7.33 0.39
CA GLU A 253 -21.29 7.26 1.02
C GLU A 253 -21.31 6.44 2.33
N GLN A 254 -22.32 6.66 3.19
CA GLN A 254 -22.43 5.96 4.46
C GLN A 254 -22.58 4.46 4.28
N SER A 255 -23.28 3.96 3.26
CA SER A 255 -23.42 2.51 3.04
C SER A 255 -22.11 1.81 2.66
N TYR A 256 -21.15 2.57 2.09
CA TYR A 256 -19.81 2.09 1.73
C TYR A 256 -18.77 2.28 2.84
N SER A 257 -19.09 3.00 3.90
CA SER A 257 -18.12 3.35 4.95
C SER A 257 -17.60 2.14 5.72
N ILE A 258 -16.30 2.16 6.06
CA ILE A 258 -15.71 1.18 6.98
C ILE A 258 -16.41 1.15 8.36
N TYR A 259 -17.07 2.24 8.74
CA TYR A 259 -17.80 2.34 10.02
C TYR A 259 -19.01 1.42 10.13
N ASN A 260 -19.45 0.79 9.04
CA ASN A 260 -20.49 -0.24 9.06
C ASN A 260 -19.96 -1.62 9.48
N PHE A 261 -18.64 -1.77 9.63
CA PHE A 261 -17.99 -3.05 9.88
C PHE A 261 -17.28 -3.02 11.24
N ASN A 262 -17.24 -4.19 11.89
CA ASN A 262 -16.52 -4.35 13.14
C ASN A 262 -15.22 -5.13 12.91
N ALA A 263 -14.10 -4.53 13.29
CA ALA A 263 -12.82 -5.24 13.35
C ALA A 263 -12.88 -6.36 14.41
N LYS A 264 -12.44 -7.55 14.04
CA LYS A 264 -12.28 -8.68 14.95
C LYS A 264 -10.88 -8.64 15.55
N PHE A 265 -10.76 -8.85 16.86
CA PHE A 265 -9.47 -9.16 17.47
C PHE A 265 -8.99 -10.53 16.98
N THR A 266 -7.78 -10.60 16.44
CA THR A 266 -7.25 -11.78 15.76
C THR A 266 -5.93 -12.29 16.32
N PHE A 267 -5.17 -11.47 17.03
CA PHE A 267 -3.89 -11.88 17.60
C PHE A 267 -4.05 -12.65 18.91
N PRO A 268 -3.24 -13.69 19.18
CA PRO A 268 -2.40 -14.45 18.25
C PRO A 268 -3.13 -15.62 17.57
N GLU A 269 -4.37 -15.93 18.00
CA GLU A 269 -5.03 -17.21 17.69
C GLU A 269 -5.45 -17.34 16.22
N ILE A 270 -5.93 -16.25 15.62
CA ILE A 270 -6.46 -16.24 14.24
C ILE A 270 -5.37 -15.79 13.26
N SER A 271 -4.60 -14.77 13.64
CA SER A 271 -3.48 -14.23 12.87
C SER A 271 -2.31 -13.93 13.81
N LYS A 272 -1.09 -14.23 13.37
CA LYS A 272 0.13 -13.85 14.08
C LYS A 272 0.64 -12.47 13.69
N ASP A 273 0.16 -11.94 12.56
CA ASP A 273 0.70 -10.73 11.92
C ASP A 273 -0.15 -9.48 12.20
N PHE A 274 -1.41 -9.66 12.61
CA PHE A 274 -2.35 -8.56 12.79
C PHE A 274 -3.14 -8.67 14.09
N VAL A 275 -3.14 -7.59 14.88
CA VAL A 275 -3.92 -7.42 16.11
C VAL A 275 -5.42 -7.48 15.80
N GLN A 276 -5.84 -6.79 14.74
CA GLN A 276 -7.23 -6.71 14.32
C GLN A 276 -7.39 -6.83 12.81
N ILE A 277 -8.43 -7.52 12.39
CA ILE A 277 -8.79 -7.72 10.98
C ILE A 277 -10.28 -7.45 10.79
N TYR A 278 -10.62 -6.72 9.73
CA TYR A 278 -11.97 -6.69 9.17
C TYR A 278 -12.14 -7.85 8.19
N TYR A 279 -13.24 -8.59 8.29
CA TYR A 279 -13.61 -9.64 7.35
C TYR A 279 -14.88 -9.27 6.59
N PHE A 280 -14.94 -9.64 5.32
CA PHE A 280 -16.05 -9.30 4.44
C PHE A 280 -16.51 -10.52 3.64
N ASN A 281 -17.81 -10.62 3.40
CA ASN A 281 -18.37 -11.50 2.38
C ASN A 281 -18.80 -10.61 1.21
N ALA A 282 -18.37 -10.92 -0.01
CA ALA A 282 -18.69 -10.12 -1.19
C ALA A 282 -20.21 -10.02 -1.38
N SER A 283 -20.91 -11.14 -1.14
CA SER A 283 -22.38 -11.22 -1.14
C SER A 283 -23.09 -10.47 0.00
N ARG A 284 -22.38 -9.97 1.02
CA ARG A 284 -22.96 -9.18 2.12
C ARG A 284 -22.55 -7.72 2.12
N ILE A 285 -21.62 -7.34 1.25
CA ILE A 285 -21.48 -5.94 0.83
C ILE A 285 -22.52 -5.72 -0.27
N ASN A 286 -23.78 -6.00 0.08
CA ASN A 286 -24.93 -5.65 -0.72
C ASN A 286 -25.24 -4.20 -0.38
N PHE A 287 -24.83 -3.32 -1.29
CA PHE A 287 -25.35 -1.96 -1.42
C PHE A 287 -26.79 -2.00 -1.90
#